data_AF-A0A949LC36-F1
#
_entry.id   AF-A0A949LC36-F1
#
_cell.length_a   1.000
_cell.length_b   1.000
_cell.length_c   1.000
_cell.angle_alpha   90.00
_cell.angle_beta   90.00
_cell.angle_gamma   90.00
#
_symmetry.space_group_name_H-M   'P 1'
#
loop_
_entity.id
_entity.type
_entity.pdbx_description
1 polymer ?
#
loop_
_entity_poly.entity_id
_entity_poly.type
_entity_poly.pdbx_seq_one_letter_code
_entity_poly.pdbx_strand_id
1 'polypeptide(L)'
;MGQWSPGLKQLPLKALSGSSSAALSEGIPFTRQDYFELVDWAGHSLREDKCGAIDEQLPPILQRLGIKPENWIDSVSHFQEYFFDAAGTLFFLEQFRERKNKLRLKQADGVEPIGWIRGKGASNKLYG
;
A
#
# COMPACT_ATOMS: atom_id res chain seq x y z
N MET A 1 -23.50 18.25 -0.83
CA MET A 1 -22.19 17.77 -1.30
C MET A 1 -21.67 16.74 -0.30
N GLY A 2 -21.49 15.49 -0.73
CA GLY A 2 -20.82 14.41 0.00
C GLY A 2 -21.48 13.92 1.29
N GLN A 3 -22.50 13.06 1.20
CA GLN A 3 -23.07 12.35 2.34
C GLN A 3 -22.04 11.39 2.96
N TRP A 4 -21.74 11.62 4.24
CA TRP A 4 -20.99 10.73 5.12
C TRP A 4 -21.74 9.41 5.30
N SER A 5 -21.08 8.28 5.01
CA SER A 5 -21.63 6.94 5.25
C SER A 5 -20.95 6.32 6.48
N PRO A 6 -21.66 6.15 7.60
CA PRO A 6 -21.11 5.51 8.79
C PRO A 6 -20.97 4.02 8.55
N GLY A 7 -19.72 3.54 8.57
CA GLY A 7 -19.39 2.13 8.42
C GLY A 7 -18.98 1.77 7.00
N LEU A 8 -17.69 1.88 6.72
CA LEU A 8 -17.10 1.18 5.58
C LEU A 8 -17.25 -0.32 5.80
N LYS A 9 -18.35 -0.89 5.27
CA LYS A 9 -18.37 -2.28 4.81
C LYS A 9 -17.07 -2.47 4.03
N GLN A 10 -16.30 -3.51 4.36
CA GLN A 10 -15.08 -3.82 3.62
C GLN A 10 -15.45 -3.79 2.14
N LEU A 11 -14.85 -2.84 1.40
CA LEU A 11 -15.05 -2.81 -0.04
C LEU A 11 -14.52 -4.14 -0.57
N PRO A 12 -15.25 -4.81 -1.47
CA PRO A 12 -14.75 -6.04 -2.05
C PRO A 12 -13.38 -5.77 -2.67
N LEU A 13 -12.45 -6.71 -2.47
CA LEU A 13 -11.13 -6.61 -3.06
C LEU A 13 -11.28 -6.55 -4.59
N LYS A 14 -10.61 -5.57 -5.21
CA LYS A 14 -10.53 -5.53 -6.68
C LYS A 14 -9.69 -6.70 -7.16
N ALA A 15 -10.17 -7.37 -8.20
CA ALA A 15 -9.38 -8.40 -8.87
C ALA A 15 -8.15 -7.79 -9.55
N LEU A 16 -7.07 -8.56 -9.64
CA LEU A 16 -6.01 -8.29 -10.61
C LEU A 16 -6.59 -8.65 -11.98
N SER A 17 -6.61 -7.70 -12.90
CA SER A 17 -7.32 -7.87 -14.18
C SER A 17 -6.65 -8.87 -15.12
N GLY A 18 -5.38 -9.21 -14.89
CA GLY A 18 -4.57 -10.00 -15.82
C GLY A 18 -4.25 -9.26 -17.12
N SER A 19 -4.55 -7.95 -17.20
CA SER A 19 -4.30 -7.09 -18.36
C SER A 19 -3.71 -5.75 -17.94
N SER A 20 -2.67 -5.31 -18.67
CA SER A 20 -2.01 -4.03 -18.43
C SER A 20 -2.85 -2.81 -18.81
N SER A 21 -3.94 -3.01 -19.57
CA SER A 21 -4.80 -1.93 -20.10
C SER A 21 -6.19 -1.91 -19.50
N ALA A 22 -6.47 -2.73 -18.49
CA ALA A 22 -7.80 -2.78 -17.87
C ALA A 22 -8.17 -1.45 -17.20
N ALA A 23 -9.43 -1.05 -17.30
CA ALA A 23 -9.92 0.10 -16.57
C ALA A 23 -9.93 -0.19 -15.07
N LEU A 24 -9.58 0.79 -14.23
CA LEU A 24 -9.61 0.63 -12.76
C LEU A 24 -11.01 0.28 -12.21
N SER A 25 -12.07 0.51 -12.98
CA SER A 25 -13.44 0.06 -12.67
C SER A 25 -13.62 -1.45 -12.78
N GLU A 26 -12.82 -2.12 -13.60
CA GLU A 26 -12.90 -3.56 -13.89
C GLU A 26 -11.91 -4.38 -13.06
N GLY A 27 -10.77 -3.78 -12.69
CA GLY A 27 -9.74 -4.42 -11.86
C GLY A 27 -8.47 -3.58 -11.76
N ILE A 28 -7.49 -4.07 -11.01
CA ILE A 28 -6.16 -3.46 -10.99
C ILE A 28 -5.43 -3.93 -12.26
N PRO A 29 -4.92 -3.04 -13.13
CA PRO A 29 -4.25 -3.37 -14.38
C PRO A 29 -2.88 -4.00 -14.14
N PHE A 30 -2.89 -5.27 -13.76
CA PHE A 30 -1.75 -6.00 -13.22
C PHE A 30 -1.74 -7.41 -13.80
N THR A 31 -0.75 -7.70 -14.63
CA THR A 31 -0.55 -9.02 -15.25
C THR A 31 0.41 -9.89 -14.42
N ARG A 32 0.47 -11.19 -14.72
CA ARG A 32 1.49 -12.07 -14.11
C ARG A 32 2.91 -11.65 -14.53
N GLN A 33 3.09 -11.19 -15.76
CA GLN A 33 4.38 -10.71 -16.23
C GLN A 33 4.81 -9.45 -15.46
N ASP A 34 3.88 -8.51 -15.24
CA ASP A 34 4.11 -7.33 -14.41
C ASP A 34 4.59 -7.69 -12.99
N TYR A 35 4.07 -8.78 -12.42
CA TYR A 35 4.50 -9.27 -11.12
C TYR A 35 5.98 -9.65 -11.13
N PHE A 36 6.37 -10.50 -12.08
CA PHE A 36 7.74 -11.00 -12.16
C PHE A 36 8.73 -9.89 -12.49
N GLU A 37 8.39 -9.00 -13.42
CA GLU A 37 9.21 -7.82 -13.74
C GLU A 37 9.40 -6.93 -12.51
N LEU A 38 8.33 -6.65 -11.75
CA LEU A 38 8.41 -5.82 -10.55
C LEU A 38 9.26 -6.47 -9.45
N VAL A 39 9.07 -7.77 -9.22
CA VAL A 39 9.80 -8.52 -8.19
C VAL A 39 11.28 -8.66 -8.56
N ASP A 40 11.58 -8.96 -9.82
CA ASP A 40 12.96 -9.09 -10.30
C ASP A 40 13.69 -7.75 -10.23
N TRP A 41 13.05 -6.68 -10.70
CA TRP A 41 13.59 -5.32 -10.62
C TRP A 41 13.82 -4.86 -9.18
N ALA A 42 12.86 -5.12 -8.27
CA ALA A 42 13.01 -4.81 -6.85
C ALA A 42 14.14 -5.64 -6.21
N GLY A 43 14.21 -6.94 -6.51
CA GLY A 43 15.26 -7.82 -5.99
C GLY A 43 16.67 -7.40 -6.41
N HIS A 44 16.84 -6.96 -7.66
CA HIS A 44 18.10 -6.40 -8.15
C HIS A 44 18.44 -5.07 -7.46
N SER A 45 17.45 -4.20 -7.26
CA SER A 45 17.64 -2.88 -6.64
C SER A 45 17.99 -2.93 -5.14
N LEU A 46 17.61 -4.00 -4.44
CA LEU A 46 17.84 -4.17 -2.98
C LEU A 46 19.21 -4.76 -2.63
N ARG A 47 19.95 -5.31 -3.59
CA ARG A 47 21.26 -5.92 -3.36
C ARG A 47 22.33 -4.84 -3.24
N GLU A 48 22.69 -4.51 -2.00
CA GLU A 48 23.67 -3.48 -1.60
C GLU A 48 25.06 -3.65 -2.26
N ASP A 49 25.41 -4.86 -2.72
CA ASP A 49 26.70 -5.17 -3.34
C ASP A 49 26.77 -4.80 -4.84
N LYS A 50 25.66 -4.36 -5.43
CA LYS A 50 25.59 -3.91 -6.84
C LYS A 50 24.76 -2.64 -7.02
N CYS A 51 24.97 -1.64 -6.16
CA CYS A 51 24.54 -0.25 -6.39
C CYS A 51 25.23 0.32 -7.64
N GLY A 52 24.80 -0.08 -8.83
CA GLY A 52 25.49 0.22 -10.08
C GLY A 52 24.88 -0.47 -11.31
N ALA A 53 23.55 -0.55 -11.36
CA ALA A 53 22.71 -0.67 -12.55
C ALA A 53 21.31 -1.01 -12.03
N ILE A 54 20.63 -0.06 -11.39
CA ILE A 54 19.17 -0.10 -11.46
C ILE A 54 18.92 -0.03 -12.96
N ASP A 55 18.34 -1.09 -13.55
CA ASP A 55 17.92 -1.01 -14.95
C ASP A 55 17.11 0.27 -15.08
N GLU A 56 17.60 1.23 -15.88
CA GLU A 56 16.99 2.56 -16.01
C GLU A 56 15.53 2.45 -16.47
N GLN A 57 15.17 1.29 -17.03
CA GLN A 57 13.80 0.96 -17.38
C GLN A 57 12.99 0.63 -16.12
N LEU A 58 12.42 1.69 -15.54
CA LEU A 58 11.30 1.62 -14.61
C LEU A 58 10.29 0.56 -15.08
N PRO A 59 9.94 -0.45 -14.24
CA PRO A 59 8.89 -1.39 -14.58
C PRO A 59 7.62 -0.64 -15.00
N PRO A 60 7.06 -0.90 -16.21
CA PRO A 60 5.90 -0.16 -16.71
C PRO A 60 4.69 -0.19 -15.77
N ILE A 61 4.64 -1.17 -14.86
CA ILE A 61 3.62 -1.27 -13.82
C ILE A 61 3.69 -0.13 -12.79
N LEU A 62 4.89 0.29 -12.36
CA LEU A 62 5.03 1.38 -11.39
C LEU A 62 4.56 2.70 -11.98
N GLN A 63 4.89 2.96 -13.25
CA GLN A 63 4.39 4.12 -13.98
C GLN A 63 2.86 4.10 -14.12
N ARG A 64 2.26 2.95 -14.49
CA ARG A 64 0.80 2.80 -14.57
C ARG A 64 0.09 3.03 -13.25
N LEU A 65 0.70 2.62 -12.15
CA LEU A 65 0.17 2.80 -10.79
C LEU A 65 0.46 4.19 -10.21
N GLY A 66 1.25 5.03 -10.90
CA GLY A 66 1.66 6.34 -10.41
C GLY A 66 2.66 6.29 -9.24
N ILE A 67 3.36 5.16 -9.08
CA ILE A 67 4.30 4.95 -7.98
C ILE A 67 5.71 5.27 -8.46
N LYS A 68 6.39 6.14 -7.74
CA LYS A 68 7.79 6.46 -8.02
C LYS A 68 8.70 5.26 -7.64
N PRO A 69 9.66 4.87 -8.49
CA PRO A 69 10.55 3.73 -8.20
C PRO A 69 11.28 3.84 -6.88
N GLU A 70 11.80 5.02 -6.54
CA GLU A 70 12.49 5.28 -5.28
C GLU A 70 11.58 5.07 -4.05
N ASN A 71 10.31 5.46 -4.16
CA ASN A 71 9.33 5.26 -3.10
C ASN A 71 8.94 3.78 -2.98
N TRP A 72 8.89 3.05 -4.10
CA TRP A 72 8.65 1.61 -4.10
C TRP A 72 9.79 0.88 -3.40
N ILE A 73 11.04 1.10 -3.83
CA ILE A 73 12.23 0.46 -3.25
C ILE A 73 12.33 0.75 -1.76
N ASP A 74 12.26 2.02 -1.35
CA ASP A 74 12.28 2.41 0.08
C ASP A 74 11.20 1.67 0.88
N SER A 75 10.00 1.53 0.31
CA SER A 75 8.89 0.89 0.99
C SER A 75 8.99 -0.62 1.06
N VAL A 76 9.52 -1.30 0.04
CA VAL A 76 9.71 -2.76 0.08
C VAL A 76 10.90 -3.15 0.95
N SER A 77 11.96 -2.32 1.00
CA SER A 77 13.09 -2.50 1.92
C SER A 77 12.65 -2.44 3.39
N HIS A 78 11.83 -1.45 3.73
CA HIS A 78 11.48 -1.13 5.11
C HIS A 78 10.03 -1.48 5.44
N PHE A 79 9.41 -2.41 4.69
CA PHE A 79 7.97 -2.62 4.76
C PHE A 79 7.48 -2.93 6.18
N GLN A 80 8.19 -3.81 6.89
CA GLN A 80 7.84 -4.21 8.27
C GLN A 80 8.10 -3.11 9.31
N GLU A 81 9.00 -2.16 9.00
CA GLU A 81 9.27 -1.02 9.86
C GLU A 81 8.19 0.05 9.69
N TYR A 82 7.81 0.30 8.43
CA TYR A 82 6.83 1.30 8.03
C TYR A 82 5.40 0.87 8.34
N PHE A 83 5.05 -0.37 8.02
CA PHE A 83 3.72 -0.93 8.21
C PHE A 83 3.80 -2.13 9.15
N PHE A 84 2.88 -2.18 10.12
CA PHE A 84 2.79 -3.27 11.09
C PHE A 84 1.44 -3.99 10.99
N ASP A 85 0.37 -3.34 11.44
CA ASP A 85 -0.97 -3.93 11.42
C ASP A 85 -1.74 -3.69 10.11
N ALA A 86 -1.41 -2.60 9.40
CA ALA A 86 -2.13 -2.15 8.22
C ALA A 86 -1.24 -1.30 7.32
N ALA A 87 -1.54 -1.32 6.01
CA ALA A 87 -0.97 -0.46 4.98
C ALA A 87 -2.11 0.13 4.13
N GLY A 88 -1.91 1.34 3.60
CA GLY A 88 -2.91 2.05 2.80
C GLY A 88 -2.76 3.57 2.91
N THR A 89 -3.68 4.33 2.33
CA THR A 89 -3.67 5.79 2.44
C THR A 89 -3.78 6.23 3.91
N LEU A 90 -3.26 7.42 4.24
CA LEU A 90 -3.35 7.98 5.59
C LEU A 90 -4.80 7.99 6.12
N PHE A 91 -5.75 8.35 5.25
CA PHE A 91 -7.18 8.35 5.56
C PHE A 91 -7.67 6.97 6.04
N PHE A 92 -7.35 5.91 5.30
CA PHE A 92 -7.78 4.55 5.67
C PHE A 92 -7.01 3.98 6.86
N LEU A 93 -5.76 4.39 7.08
CA LEU A 93 -5.01 4.06 8.29
C LEU A 93 -5.64 4.67 9.54
N GLU A 94 -6.00 5.96 9.51
CA GLU A 94 -6.67 6.60 10.65
C GLU A 94 -8.04 5.95 10.94
N GLN A 95 -8.80 5.61 9.90
CA GLN A 95 -10.06 4.86 10.08
C GLN A 95 -9.85 3.44 10.61
N PHE A 96 -8.76 2.76 10.21
CA PHE A 96 -8.39 1.47 10.78
C PHE A 96 -8.11 1.60 12.28
N ARG A 97 -7.34 2.62 12.70
CA ARG A 97 -7.07 2.92 14.11
C ARG A 97 -8.34 3.15 14.91
N GLU A 98 -9.25 3.98 14.39
CA GLU A 98 -10.54 4.25 15.05
C GLU A 98 -11.38 2.99 15.23
N ARG A 99 -11.45 2.13 14.21
CA ARG A 99 -12.15 0.84 14.31
C ARG A 99 -11.52 -0.05 15.36
N LYS A 100 -10.19 -0.13 15.40
CA LYS A 100 -9.45 -0.90 16.42
C LYS A 100 -9.77 -0.40 17.83
N ASN A 101 -9.80 0.92 18.04
CA ASN A 101 -10.17 1.52 19.33
C ASN A 101 -11.62 1.18 19.73
N LYS A 102 -12.58 1.28 18.80
CA LYS A 102 -13.98 0.89 19.05
C LYS A 102 -14.13 -0.58 19.45
N LEU A 103 -13.34 -1.48 18.85
CA LEU A 103 -13.35 -2.90 19.22
C LEU A 103 -12.74 -3.13 20.61
N ARG A 104 -11.64 -2.46 20.95
CA ARG A 104 -10.99 -2.56 22.28
C ARG A 104 -11.92 -2.12 23.40
N LEU A 105 -12.59 -0.98 23.22
CA LEU A 105 -13.55 -0.44 24.19
C LEU A 105 -14.77 -1.34 24.41
N LYS A 106 -15.14 -2.17 23.42
CA LYS A 106 -16.20 -3.17 23.57
C LYS A 106 -15.74 -4.44 24.27
N GLN A 107 -14.44 -4.73 24.26
CA GLN A 107 -13.87 -5.98 24.75
C GLN A 107 -13.37 -5.88 26.19
N ALA A 108 -12.93 -4.70 26.63
CA ALA A 108 -12.46 -4.48 28.00
C ALA A 108 -12.72 -3.03 28.44
N ASP A 109 -13.27 -2.89 29.65
CA ASP A 109 -13.48 -1.60 30.29
C ASP A 109 -12.14 -1.00 30.74
N GLY A 110 -11.97 0.32 30.59
CA GLY A 110 -10.75 1.04 30.98
C GLY A 110 -9.52 0.91 30.05
N VAL A 111 -9.67 0.40 28.81
CA VAL A 111 -8.56 0.36 27.85
C VAL A 111 -8.41 1.71 27.14
N GLU A 112 -7.28 2.37 27.37
CA GLU A 112 -6.93 3.62 26.68
C GLU A 112 -6.89 3.43 25.15
N PRO A 113 -7.42 4.41 24.39
CA PRO A 113 -7.41 4.37 22.93
C PRO A 113 -5.99 4.51 22.38
N ILE A 114 -5.71 3.81 21.29
CA ILE A 114 -4.47 3.96 20.53
C ILE A 114 -4.47 5.36 19.90
N GLY A 115 -3.52 6.20 20.31
CA GLY A 115 -3.40 7.60 19.86
C GLY A 115 -2.66 7.80 18.53
N TRP A 116 -1.93 6.79 18.04
CA TRP A 116 -1.12 6.89 16.83
C TRP A 116 -1.14 5.59 16.02
N ILE A 117 -0.86 5.68 14.72
CA ILE A 117 -0.72 4.52 13.84
C ILE A 117 0.58 4.62 13.04
N ARG A 118 1.27 3.49 12.86
CA ARG A 118 2.46 3.38 12.00
C ARG A 118 2.09 3.60 10.53
N GLY A 119 3.09 3.94 9.71
CA GLY A 119 2.93 4.01 8.26
C GLY A 119 2.55 5.36 7.69
N LYS A 120 2.26 6.39 8.51
CA LYS A 120 1.83 7.72 8.01
C LYS A 120 2.75 8.32 6.94
N GLY A 121 4.06 8.28 7.17
CA GLY A 121 5.06 8.80 6.23
C GLY A 121 5.12 7.96 4.95
N ALA A 122 5.22 6.64 5.09
CA ALA A 122 5.26 5.71 3.96
C ALA A 122 3.97 5.74 3.11
N SER A 123 2.81 5.94 3.76
CA SER A 123 1.53 6.07 3.08
C SER A 123 1.47 7.25 2.13
N ASN A 124 2.04 8.39 2.51
CA ASN A 124 2.09 9.55 1.61
C ASN A 124 3.05 9.34 0.44
N LYS A 125 4.10 8.53 0.61
CA LYS A 125 5.05 8.21 -0.47
C LYS A 125 4.46 7.21 -1.48
N LEU A 126 3.67 6.26 -1.01
CA LEU A 126 3.12 5.17 -1.84
C LEU A 126 1.74 5.46 -2.42
N TYR A 127 0.90 6.20 -1.70
CA TYR A 127 -0.51 6.38 -2.01
C TYR A 127 -0.94 7.86 -2.05
N GLY A 128 0.01 8.80 -1.95
CA GLY A 128 -0.22 10.24 -1.92
C GLY A 128 -0.14 10.89 -3.30
#